data_AF-A0A210Q569-F1
#
_entry.id   AF-A0A210Q569-F1
#
_cell.length_a   1.000
_cell.length_b   1.000
_cell.length_c   1.000
_cell.angle_alpha   90.00
_cell.angle_beta   90.00
_cell.angle_gamma   90.00
#
_symmetry.space_group_name_H-M   'P 1'
#
loop_
_entity.id
_entity.type
_entity.pdbx_description
1 polymer ?
#
loop_
_entity_poly.entity_id
_entity_poly.type
_entity_poly.pdbx_seq_one_letter_code
_entity_poly.pdbx_strand_id
1 'polypeptide(L)'
;MEDVVDTYFNNTIKTIMAFNWIRSSFPQADLILFHDDDYHVQYVKLASYIRERARAHHSDICIGSLAVNAPPYREKHDRWYVTYDDYPYNVFPPYLGGGAFVVSSDVARKFQLAFPFIRYLGIDDVYLGIVAKKLYISPKNESILDTISVDTLAKECSHDAEKLVMENCTLAITKREITALRDKMEKYMKERNIENAQFIDHYKNNTLKTVMAFSWAVEKCNNVDLL
;
A
#
# COMPACT_ATOMS: atom_id res chain seq x y z
N MET A 1 18.99 -5.96 -3.70
CA MET A 1 18.12 -4.79 -3.50
C MET A 1 18.86 -3.65 -4.16
N GLU A 2 18.30 -3.06 -5.20
CA GLU A 2 18.96 -1.95 -5.90
C GLU A 2 18.81 -0.69 -5.05
N ASP A 3 19.89 0.08 -4.90
CA ASP A 3 19.88 1.32 -4.13
C ASP A 3 19.29 2.44 -4.99
N VAL A 4 18.02 2.75 -4.77
CA VAL A 4 17.35 3.92 -5.38
C VAL A 4 17.36 5.07 -4.38
N VAL A 5 17.80 6.24 -4.82
CA VAL A 5 17.71 7.46 -4.01
C VAL A 5 16.24 7.78 -3.76
N ASP A 6 15.87 7.85 -2.49
CA ASP A 6 14.49 8.11 -2.08
C ASP A 6 14.07 9.54 -2.45
N THR A 7 13.31 9.66 -3.54
CA THR A 7 12.63 10.90 -3.95
C THR A 7 11.26 10.56 -4.52
N TYR A 8 10.29 11.46 -4.43
CA TYR A 8 8.94 11.28 -4.99
C TYR A 8 8.96 10.91 -6.48
N PHE A 9 9.87 11.51 -7.26
CA PHE A 9 10.01 11.21 -8.69
C PHE A 9 10.47 9.78 -8.98
N ASN A 10 11.04 9.09 -7.98
CA ASN A 10 11.46 7.70 -8.07
C ASN A 10 10.41 6.72 -7.53
N ASN A 11 9.24 7.18 -7.07
CA ASN A 11 8.18 6.30 -6.59
C ASN A 11 7.76 5.29 -7.67
N THR A 12 7.72 5.70 -8.94
CA THR A 12 7.43 4.78 -10.05
C THR A 12 8.48 3.66 -10.14
N ILE A 13 9.76 3.97 -9.95
CA ILE A 13 10.84 2.98 -9.93
C ILE A 13 10.66 2.04 -8.73
N LYS A 14 10.41 2.58 -7.53
CA LYS A 14 10.14 1.78 -6.33
C LYS A 14 8.95 0.85 -6.53
N THR A 15 7.88 1.33 -7.14
CA THR A 15 6.69 0.56 -7.47
C THR A 15 7.01 -0.57 -8.43
N ILE A 16 7.71 -0.30 -9.54
CA ILE A 16 8.18 -1.35 -10.47
C ILE A 16 9.02 -2.40 -9.74
N MET A 17 9.96 -1.96 -8.89
CA MET A 17 10.79 -2.86 -8.09
C MET A 17 9.98 -3.69 -7.11
N ALA A 18 8.97 -3.12 -6.46
CA ALA A 18 8.10 -3.81 -5.52
C ALA A 18 7.31 -4.92 -6.22
N PHE A 19 6.73 -4.65 -7.40
CA PHE A 19 6.10 -5.68 -8.23
C PHE A 19 7.10 -6.78 -8.61
N ASN A 20 8.29 -6.42 -9.09
CA ASN A 20 9.33 -7.38 -9.47
C ASN A 20 9.75 -8.28 -8.30
N TRP A 21 9.97 -7.68 -7.14
CA TRP A 21 10.39 -8.36 -5.93
C TRP A 21 9.30 -9.30 -5.42
N ILE A 22 8.06 -8.82 -5.26
CA ILE A 22 6.95 -9.64 -4.77
C ILE A 22 6.71 -10.83 -5.70
N ARG A 23 6.74 -10.63 -7.02
CA ARG A 23 6.56 -11.72 -7.99
C ARG A 23 7.68 -12.75 -7.96
N SER A 24 8.91 -12.34 -7.65
CA SER A 24 10.08 -13.23 -7.59
C SER A 24 10.18 -13.95 -6.25
N SER A 25 9.86 -13.27 -5.15
CA SER A 25 10.00 -13.79 -3.79
C SER A 25 8.76 -14.53 -3.29
N PHE A 26 7.57 -14.17 -3.78
CA PHE A 26 6.28 -14.73 -3.35
C PHE A 26 5.42 -15.13 -4.54
N PRO A 27 5.87 -16.11 -5.37
CA PRO A 27 5.16 -16.49 -6.59
C PRO A 27 3.76 -17.07 -6.34
N GLN A 28 3.50 -17.57 -5.12
CA GLN A 28 2.23 -18.17 -4.69
C GLN A 28 1.27 -17.19 -4.00
N ALA A 29 1.63 -15.92 -3.84
CA ALA A 29 0.70 -14.95 -3.25
C ALA A 29 -0.51 -14.74 -4.17
N ASP A 30 -1.73 -14.93 -3.66
CA ASP A 30 -2.97 -14.76 -4.41
C ASP A 30 -3.35 -13.28 -4.59
N LEU A 31 -3.12 -12.50 -3.53
CA LEU A 31 -3.43 -11.08 -3.46
C LEU A 31 -2.21 -10.31 -2.96
N ILE A 32 -2.03 -9.10 -3.50
CA ILE A 32 -0.94 -8.20 -3.13
C ILE A 32 -1.57 -6.85 -2.77
N LEU A 33 -1.35 -6.41 -1.54
CA LEU A 33 -1.72 -5.09 -1.07
C LEU A 33 -0.49 -4.17 -1.16
N PHE A 34 -0.67 -3.05 -1.84
CA PHE A 34 0.24 -1.92 -1.83
C PHE A 34 -0.35 -0.83 -0.94
N HIS A 35 0.50 -0.19 -0.15
CA HIS A 35 0.09 0.83 0.80
C HIS A 35 1.25 1.75 1.15
N ASP A 36 0.98 3.05 1.24
CA ASP A 36 1.98 4.08 1.54
C ASP A 36 2.30 4.13 3.04
N ASP A 37 3.51 4.53 3.42
CA ASP A 37 3.95 4.47 4.82
C ASP A 37 3.49 5.67 5.67
N ASP A 38 2.92 6.70 5.06
CA ASP A 38 2.30 7.87 5.69
C ASP A 38 0.80 7.72 5.98
N TYR A 39 0.26 6.51 5.77
CA TYR A 39 -1.11 6.13 6.08
C TYR A 39 -1.21 5.23 7.32
N HIS A 40 -2.27 5.41 8.09
CA HIS A 40 -2.62 4.53 9.20
C HIS A 40 -3.60 3.44 8.76
N VAL A 41 -3.15 2.19 8.81
CA VAL A 41 -3.95 1.01 8.47
C VAL A 41 -4.78 0.54 9.66
N GLN A 42 -6.09 0.39 9.46
CA GLN A 42 -6.99 -0.33 10.36
C GLN A 42 -6.85 -1.84 10.14
N TYR A 43 -5.83 -2.44 10.78
CA TYR A 43 -5.45 -3.85 10.55
C TYR A 43 -6.56 -4.87 10.80
N VAL A 44 -7.49 -4.61 11.74
CA VAL A 44 -8.64 -5.50 11.99
C VAL A 44 -9.57 -5.53 10.78
N LYS A 45 -9.94 -4.35 10.26
CA LYS A 45 -10.76 -4.25 9.04
C LYS A 45 -10.03 -4.84 7.84
N LEU A 46 -8.72 -4.61 7.73
CA LEU A 46 -7.91 -5.15 6.65
C LEU A 46 -7.87 -6.69 6.70
N ALA A 47 -7.72 -7.28 7.89
CA ALA A 47 -7.74 -8.73 8.06
C ALA A 47 -9.10 -9.33 7.67
N SER A 48 -10.21 -8.72 8.10
CA SER A 48 -11.55 -9.15 7.69
C SER A 48 -11.75 -9.02 6.18
N TYR A 49 -11.35 -7.89 5.60
CA TYR A 49 -11.42 -7.65 4.17
C TYR A 49 -10.60 -8.67 3.36
N ILE A 50 -9.34 -8.92 3.75
CA ILE A 50 -8.50 -9.93 3.09
C ILE A 50 -9.14 -11.32 3.23
N ARG A 51 -9.68 -11.67 4.39
CA ARG A 51 -10.31 -12.99 4.64
C ARG A 51 -11.57 -13.18 3.80
N GLU A 52 -12.38 -12.14 3.63
CA GLU A 52 -13.55 -12.18 2.74
C GLU A 52 -13.11 -12.31 1.28
N ARG A 53 -12.11 -11.55 0.86
CA ARG A 53 -11.55 -11.64 -0.49
C ARG A 53 -10.92 -13.00 -0.74
N ALA A 54 -10.21 -13.59 0.23
CA ALA A 54 -9.63 -14.95 0.24
C ALA A 54 -10.64 -16.06 -0.06
N ARG A 55 -11.94 -15.79 0.14
CA ARG A 55 -13.03 -16.75 -0.15
C ARG A 55 -13.64 -16.55 -1.53
N ALA A 56 -13.29 -15.46 -2.22
CA ALA A 56 -13.82 -15.09 -3.53
C ALA A 56 -12.86 -15.43 -4.66
N HIS A 57 -13.30 -15.27 -5.92
CA HIS A 57 -12.41 -15.43 -7.08
C HIS A 57 -11.28 -14.40 -7.06
N HIS A 58 -10.05 -14.87 -7.29
CA HIS A 58 -8.80 -14.10 -7.11
C HIS A 58 -8.17 -13.59 -8.39
N SER A 59 -8.84 -13.66 -9.53
CA SER A 59 -8.30 -13.25 -10.83
C SER A 59 -8.81 -11.88 -11.25
N ASP A 60 -8.00 -11.16 -12.03
CA ASP A 60 -8.36 -9.86 -12.62
C ASP A 60 -8.77 -8.79 -11.58
N ILE A 61 -8.26 -8.91 -10.35
CA ILE A 61 -8.42 -7.90 -9.30
C ILE A 61 -7.38 -6.80 -9.50
N CYS A 62 -7.86 -5.56 -9.62
CA CYS A 62 -7.11 -4.33 -9.59
C CYS A 62 -8.04 -3.25 -9.01
N ILE A 63 -7.97 -3.03 -7.70
CA ILE A 63 -8.97 -2.27 -6.94
C ILE A 63 -8.34 -1.32 -5.92
N GLY A 64 -8.95 -0.15 -5.74
CA GLY A 64 -8.42 0.93 -4.89
C GLY A 64 -9.30 2.18 -4.97
N SER A 65 -8.75 3.34 -4.58
CA SER A 65 -9.42 4.63 -4.82
C SER A 65 -9.37 4.98 -6.31
N LEU A 66 -10.50 4.92 -7.02
CA LEU A 66 -10.49 5.09 -8.48
C LEU A 66 -10.55 6.56 -8.90
N ALA A 67 -9.49 7.02 -9.55
CA ALA A 67 -9.47 8.32 -10.24
C ALA A 67 -9.91 8.15 -11.70
N VAL A 68 -10.88 8.99 -12.13
CA VAL A 68 -11.39 9.02 -13.51
C VAL A 68 -11.36 10.44 -14.06
N ASN A 69 -11.13 10.57 -15.37
CA ASN A 69 -11.12 11.84 -16.10
C ASN A 69 -10.12 12.89 -15.56
N ALA A 70 -9.07 12.46 -14.86
CA ALA A 70 -8.06 13.37 -14.32
C ALA A 70 -7.21 13.97 -15.47
N PRO A 71 -7.07 15.29 -15.55
CA PRO A 71 -6.17 15.93 -16.51
C PRO A 71 -4.71 15.83 -16.05
N PRO A 72 -3.73 15.75 -16.96
CA PRO A 72 -2.32 15.91 -16.60
C PRO A 72 -2.03 17.31 -16.04
N TYR A 73 -1.15 17.38 -15.04
CA TYR A 73 -0.67 18.64 -14.47
C TYR A 73 0.20 19.37 -15.50
N ARG A 74 -0.31 20.49 -16.03
CA ARG A 74 0.37 21.26 -17.10
C ARG A 74 1.02 22.56 -16.60
N GLU A 75 0.87 22.90 -15.32
CA GLU A 75 1.53 24.07 -14.76
C GLU A 75 2.96 23.71 -14.35
N LYS A 76 3.94 24.49 -14.79
CA LYS A 76 5.37 24.19 -14.55
C LYS A 76 5.77 24.18 -13.06
N HIS A 77 4.93 24.75 -12.20
CA HIS A 77 5.15 24.82 -10.77
C HIS A 77 4.48 23.68 -10.01
N ASP A 78 3.68 22.84 -10.68
CA ASP A 78 3.11 21.64 -10.06
C ASP A 78 4.21 20.62 -9.76
N ARG A 79 4.17 20.04 -8.56
CA ARG A 79 5.09 18.97 -8.15
C ARG A 79 5.01 17.73 -9.05
N TRP A 80 3.91 17.59 -9.78
CA TRP A 80 3.63 16.50 -10.72
C TRP A 80 3.56 16.97 -12.17
N TYR A 81 4.20 18.11 -12.51
CA TYR A 81 4.18 18.65 -13.87
C TYR A 81 4.55 17.59 -14.93
N VAL A 82 3.73 17.46 -15.97
CA VAL A 82 3.91 16.53 -17.09
C VAL A 82 3.97 17.31 -18.40
N THR A 83 5.02 17.10 -19.18
CA THR A 83 5.15 17.71 -20.51
C THR A 83 4.29 16.99 -21.56
N TYR A 84 4.04 17.63 -22.70
CA TYR A 84 3.38 16.95 -23.83
C TYR A 84 4.25 15.85 -24.43
N ASP A 85 5.57 15.96 -24.31
CA ASP A 85 6.50 14.92 -24.77
C ASP A 85 6.44 13.67 -23.90
N ASP A 86 6.23 13.83 -22.58
CA ASP A 86 6.06 12.72 -21.65
C ASP A 86 4.68 12.06 -21.79
N TYR A 87 3.63 12.88 -21.91
CA TYR A 87 2.26 12.41 -22.10
C TYR A 87 1.47 13.35 -23.03
N PRO A 88 1.19 12.95 -24.29
CA PRO A 88 0.62 13.86 -25.29
C PRO A 88 -0.91 14.04 -25.17
N TYR A 89 -1.60 13.25 -24.35
CA TYR A 89 -3.05 13.29 -24.23
C TYR A 89 -3.52 14.28 -23.14
N ASN A 90 -4.78 14.71 -23.22
CA ASN A 90 -5.35 15.68 -22.28
C ASN A 90 -6.00 15.05 -21.04
N VAL A 91 -6.13 13.72 -21.01
CA VAL A 91 -6.79 12.99 -19.92
C VAL A 91 -5.99 11.72 -19.64
N PHE A 92 -5.71 11.44 -18.37
CA PHE A 92 -5.13 10.18 -17.94
C PHE A 92 -6.13 9.03 -18.09
N PRO A 93 -5.67 7.78 -18.33
CA PRO A 93 -6.54 6.62 -18.19
C PRO A 93 -7.06 6.50 -16.76
N PRO A 94 -8.15 5.75 -16.50
CA PRO A 94 -8.54 5.42 -15.13
C PRO A 94 -7.35 4.78 -14.39
N TYR A 95 -7.10 5.24 -13.17
CA TYR A 95 -6.01 4.75 -12.33
C TYR A 95 -6.44 4.68 -10.86
N LEU A 96 -5.71 3.92 -10.06
CA LEU A 96 -5.92 3.87 -8.62
C LEU A 96 -5.03 4.93 -7.99
N GLY A 97 -5.62 5.90 -7.29
CA GLY A 97 -4.87 6.90 -6.54
C GLY A 97 -4.16 6.28 -5.35
N GLY A 98 -3.15 7.01 -4.86
CA GLY A 98 -2.28 6.61 -3.76
C GLY A 98 -2.98 6.27 -2.44
N GLY A 99 -2.18 5.90 -1.46
CA GLY A 99 -2.61 5.42 -0.16
C GLY A 99 -2.74 3.91 -0.10
N ALA A 100 -3.67 3.29 -0.84
CA ALA A 100 -3.86 1.84 -0.82
C ALA A 100 -4.50 1.26 -2.08
N PHE A 101 -3.95 0.14 -2.58
CA PHE A 101 -4.60 -0.65 -3.61
C PHE A 101 -4.27 -2.14 -3.53
N VAL A 102 -5.16 -2.97 -4.08
CA VAL A 102 -5.02 -4.43 -4.13
C VAL A 102 -5.00 -4.90 -5.57
N VAL A 103 -4.04 -5.77 -5.87
CA VAL A 103 -3.97 -6.51 -7.14
C VAL A 103 -3.94 -8.00 -6.91
N SER A 104 -4.51 -8.73 -7.86
CA SER A 104 -4.40 -10.18 -7.97
C SER A 104 -3.01 -10.61 -8.46
N SER A 105 -2.67 -11.86 -8.15
CA SER A 105 -1.44 -12.52 -8.59
C SER A 105 -1.23 -12.41 -10.11
N ASP A 106 -2.28 -12.65 -10.90
CA ASP A 106 -2.20 -12.62 -12.37
C ASP A 106 -2.05 -11.20 -12.92
N VAL A 107 -2.73 -10.21 -12.33
CA VAL A 107 -2.56 -8.80 -12.66
C VAL A 107 -1.14 -8.34 -12.37
N ALA A 108 -0.59 -8.67 -11.21
CA ALA A 108 0.78 -8.32 -10.85
C ALA A 108 1.81 -8.96 -11.79
N ARG A 109 1.57 -10.18 -12.26
CA ARG A 109 2.40 -10.84 -13.29
C ARG A 109 2.30 -10.11 -14.63
N LYS A 110 1.09 -9.76 -15.08
CA LYS A 110 0.88 -9.00 -16.33
C LYS A 110 1.61 -7.65 -16.27
N PHE A 111 1.53 -6.95 -15.13
CA PHE A 111 2.23 -5.67 -14.89
C PHE A 111 3.75 -5.84 -14.96
N GLN A 112 4.32 -6.80 -14.21
CA GLN A 112 5.75 -7.11 -14.22
C GLN A 112 6.29 -7.30 -15.65
N LEU A 113 5.57 -8.07 -16.47
CA LEU A 113 5.98 -8.34 -17.85
C LEU A 113 5.84 -7.12 -18.77
N ALA A 114 4.95 -6.19 -18.45
CA ALA A 114 4.68 -5.01 -19.26
C ALA A 114 5.63 -3.84 -18.99
N PHE A 115 6.15 -3.69 -17.76
CA PHE A 115 6.96 -2.53 -17.37
C PHE A 115 8.12 -2.21 -18.33
N PRO A 116 8.91 -3.17 -18.84
CA PRO A 116 10.02 -2.85 -19.75
C PRO A 116 9.58 -2.25 -21.10
N PHE A 117 8.30 -2.39 -21.47
CA PHE A 117 7.75 -2.00 -22.78
C PHE A 117 6.89 -0.74 -22.72
N ILE A 118 6.72 -0.15 -21.53
CA ILE A 118 5.89 1.03 -21.32
C ILE A 118 6.80 2.19 -20.94
N ARG A 119 6.62 3.32 -21.63
CA ARG A 119 7.40 4.52 -21.36
C ARG A 119 7.17 4.96 -19.91
N TYR A 120 8.27 5.20 -19.21
CA TYR A 120 8.27 5.70 -17.84
C TYR A 120 7.50 7.02 -17.70
N LEU A 121 6.78 7.17 -16.59
CA LEU A 121 6.17 8.42 -16.14
C LEU A 121 6.35 8.52 -14.62
N GLY A 122 6.89 9.62 -14.12
CA GLY A 122 7.25 9.81 -12.70
C GLY A 122 6.09 10.02 -11.73
N ILE A 123 4.88 9.61 -12.12
CA ILE A 123 3.69 9.57 -11.27
C ILE A 123 3.25 8.12 -11.28
N ASP A 124 3.58 7.38 -10.23
CA ASP A 124 3.40 5.93 -10.11
C ASP A 124 1.95 5.47 -10.27
N ASP A 125 1.01 6.13 -9.60
CA ASP A 125 -0.42 5.86 -9.71
C ASP A 125 -0.88 5.93 -11.18
N VAL A 126 -0.55 7.03 -11.85
CA VAL A 126 -0.89 7.27 -13.25
C VAL A 126 -0.17 6.29 -14.17
N TYR A 127 1.11 6.00 -13.90
CA TYR A 127 1.90 5.02 -14.65
C TYR A 127 1.26 3.63 -14.60
N LEU A 128 0.81 3.18 -13.41
CA LEU A 128 0.07 1.94 -13.26
C LEU A 128 -1.27 1.98 -14.01
N GLY A 129 -1.96 3.12 -14.06
CA GLY A 129 -3.14 3.31 -14.92
C GLY A 129 -2.85 3.16 -16.42
N ILE A 130 -1.71 3.68 -16.89
CA ILE A 130 -1.26 3.50 -18.28
C ILE A 130 -0.95 2.03 -18.56
N VAL A 131 -0.28 1.35 -17.62
CA VAL A 131 0.01 -0.08 -17.69
C VAL A 131 -1.27 -0.90 -17.76
N ALA A 132 -2.23 -0.63 -16.86
CA ALA A 132 -3.54 -1.27 -16.84
C ALA A 132 -4.28 -1.10 -18.17
N LYS A 133 -4.33 0.14 -18.69
CA LYS A 133 -4.98 0.42 -19.99
C LYS A 133 -4.34 -0.34 -21.14
N LYS A 134 -3.01 -0.42 -21.22
CA LYS A 134 -2.30 -1.17 -22.28
C LYS A 134 -2.53 -2.68 -22.18
N LEU A 135 -2.84 -3.19 -20.99
CA LEU A 135 -3.12 -4.60 -20.73
C LEU A 135 -4.61 -4.94 -20.71
N TYR A 136 -5.49 -3.99 -21.04
CA TYR A 136 -6.95 -4.14 -20.95
C TYR A 136 -7.45 -4.55 -19.56
N ILE A 137 -6.74 -4.15 -18.51
CA ILE A 137 -7.14 -4.32 -17.12
C ILE A 137 -7.94 -3.07 -16.73
N SER A 138 -9.13 -3.27 -16.16
CA SER A 138 -9.98 -2.18 -15.69
C SER A 138 -9.82 -2.02 -14.18
N PRO A 139 -9.15 -0.95 -13.69
CA PRO A 139 -9.14 -0.63 -12.29
C PRO A 139 -10.57 -0.35 -11.82
N LYS A 140 -10.93 -0.82 -10.63
CA LYS A 140 -12.28 -0.62 -10.06
C LYS A 140 -12.20 0.10 -8.72
N ASN A 141 -13.20 0.93 -8.47
CA ASN A 141 -13.33 1.58 -7.18
C ASN A 141 -13.66 0.56 -6.10
N GLU A 142 -13.00 0.69 -4.96
CA GLU A 142 -13.28 -0.08 -3.76
C GLU A 142 -13.32 0.89 -2.58
N SER A 143 -14.53 1.12 -2.03
CA SER A 143 -14.76 2.19 -1.05
C SER A 143 -13.97 2.01 0.25
N ILE A 144 -13.63 0.77 0.60
CA ILE A 144 -12.83 0.48 1.78
C ILE A 144 -11.34 0.80 1.56
N LEU A 145 -10.88 0.91 0.31
CA LEU A 145 -9.52 1.35 -0.04
C LEU A 145 -9.47 2.85 -0.40
N ASP A 146 -10.62 3.52 -0.42
CA ASP A 146 -10.70 4.95 -0.73
C ASP A 146 -10.35 5.78 0.50
N THR A 147 -9.27 6.55 0.44
CA THR A 147 -8.69 7.28 1.59
C THR A 147 -9.58 8.42 2.09
N ILE A 148 -10.50 8.90 1.24
CA ILE A 148 -11.48 9.94 1.55
C ILE A 148 -12.70 9.36 2.30
N SER A 149 -12.92 8.05 2.21
CA SER A 149 -14.05 7.38 2.84
C SER A 149 -13.94 7.37 4.36
N VAL A 150 -15.05 7.63 5.05
CA VAL A 150 -15.14 7.58 6.52
C VAL A 150 -14.77 6.20 7.07
N ASP A 151 -15.07 5.14 6.31
CA ASP A 151 -14.88 3.74 6.67
C ASP A 151 -13.62 3.10 6.08
N THR A 152 -12.73 3.91 5.50
CA THR A 152 -11.51 3.44 4.82
C THR A 152 -10.61 2.55 5.69
N LEU A 153 -9.93 1.61 5.05
CA LEU A 153 -8.88 0.77 5.62
C LEU A 153 -7.67 1.58 6.03
N ALA A 154 -7.37 2.66 5.30
CA ALA A 154 -6.17 3.43 5.46
C ALA A 154 -6.53 4.93 5.50
N LYS A 155 -6.32 5.56 6.65
CA LYS A 155 -6.50 7.02 6.78
C LYS A 155 -5.15 7.71 6.64
N GLU A 156 -5.07 8.66 5.73
CA GLU A 156 -3.90 9.52 5.59
C GLU A 156 -3.63 10.23 6.93
N CYS A 157 -2.41 10.12 7.45
CA CYS A 157 -2.07 10.70 8.74
C CYS A 157 -1.42 12.07 8.59
N SER A 158 -0.39 12.21 7.74
CA SER A 158 0.22 13.49 7.38
C SER A 158 1.27 13.32 6.28
N HIS A 159 1.20 14.18 5.25
CA HIS A 159 2.24 14.35 4.23
C HIS A 159 3.49 15.11 4.74
N ASP A 160 3.44 15.59 5.97
CA ASP A 160 4.47 16.43 6.61
C ASP A 160 5.11 15.64 7.76
N ALA A 161 6.38 15.30 7.57
CA ALA A 161 7.19 14.59 8.56
C ALA A 161 7.30 15.36 9.87
N GLU A 162 7.28 16.70 9.84
CA GLU A 162 7.34 17.53 11.05
C GLU A 162 6.04 17.39 11.85
N LYS A 163 4.87 17.31 11.20
CA LYS A 163 3.59 17.03 11.88
C LYS A 163 3.48 15.60 12.42
N LEU A 164 4.13 14.64 11.76
CA LEU A 164 4.27 13.27 12.28
C LEU A 164 5.16 13.25 13.52
N VAL A 165 6.27 13.98 13.50
CA VAL A 165 7.23 14.10 14.62
C VAL A 165 6.67 14.93 15.78
N MET A 166 5.90 15.98 15.48
CA MET A 166 5.23 16.84 16.47
C MET A 166 3.90 16.26 16.98
N GLU A 167 3.52 15.06 16.56
CA GLU A 167 2.34 14.33 17.04
C GLU A 167 1.00 15.05 16.83
N ASN A 168 0.92 16.00 15.89
CA ASN A 168 -0.31 16.73 15.57
C ASN A 168 -1.31 15.91 14.74
N CYS A 169 -0.94 14.68 14.35
CA CYS A 169 -1.85 13.69 13.79
C CYS A 169 -2.54 12.94 14.94
N THR A 170 -3.88 12.93 14.99
CA THR A 170 -4.67 12.24 16.03
C THR A 170 -4.31 10.74 16.14
N LEU A 171 -3.85 10.13 15.05
CA LEU A 171 -3.44 8.72 14.99
C LEU A 171 -2.02 8.48 15.56
N ALA A 172 -1.14 9.49 15.53
CA ALA A 172 0.18 9.43 16.18
C ALA A 172 0.04 9.40 17.71
N ILE A 173 -0.93 10.16 18.25
CA ILE A 173 -1.30 10.16 19.67
C ILE A 173 -1.76 8.76 20.09
N THR A 174 -2.64 8.10 19.32
CA THR A 174 -3.10 6.74 19.61
C THR A 174 -1.97 5.70 19.56
N LYS A 175 -1.01 5.84 18.63
CA LYS A 175 0.15 4.95 18.54
C LYS A 175 1.06 5.05 19.78
N ARG A 176 1.20 6.24 20.36
CA ARG A 176 1.93 6.46 21.62
C ARG A 176 1.21 5.81 22.81
N GLU A 177 -0.11 5.96 22.90
CA GLU A 177 -0.91 5.30 23.93
C GLU A 177 -0.79 3.77 23.85
N ILE A 178 -0.86 3.21 22.64
CA ILE A 178 -0.67 1.78 22.40
C ILE A 178 0.76 1.33 22.72
N THR A 179 1.77 2.13 22.37
CA THR A 179 3.18 1.81 22.68
C THR A 179 3.43 1.87 24.19
N ALA A 180 2.88 2.85 24.89
CA ALA A 180 2.96 2.93 26.35
C ALA A 180 2.22 1.76 27.05
N LEU A 181 1.11 1.28 26.46
CA LEU A 181 0.42 0.08 26.91
C LEU A 181 1.23 -1.19 26.63
N ARG A 182 1.88 -1.28 25.45
CA ARG A 182 2.79 -2.36 25.09
C ARG A 182 3.98 -2.45 26.04
N ASP A 183 4.63 -1.34 26.35
CA ASP A 183 5.77 -1.29 27.27
C ASP A 183 5.35 -1.72 28.69
N LYS A 184 4.15 -1.31 29.12
CA LYS A 184 3.54 -1.80 30.38
C LYS A 184 3.27 -3.31 30.34
N MET A 185 2.75 -3.84 29.23
CA MET A 185 2.50 -5.26 29.06
C MET A 185 3.81 -6.07 28.99
N GLU A 186 4.82 -5.60 28.28
CA GLU A 186 6.14 -6.23 28.21
C GLU A 186 6.82 -6.27 29.59
N LYS A 187 6.69 -5.20 30.37
CA LYS A 187 7.11 -5.17 31.77
C LYS A 187 6.36 -6.21 32.60
N TYR A 188 5.03 -6.29 32.48
CA TYR A 188 4.20 -7.27 33.19
C TYR A 188 4.53 -8.73 32.82
N MET A 189 4.80 -9.00 31.53
CA MET A 189 5.16 -10.32 31.01
C MET A 189 6.56 -10.74 31.49
N LYS A 190 7.50 -9.78 31.53
CA LYS A 190 8.87 -10.00 32.04
C LYS A 190 8.91 -10.27 33.54
N GLU A 191 8.07 -9.58 34.32
CA GLU A 191 7.90 -9.82 35.76
C GLU A 191 7.33 -11.21 36.07
N ARG A 192 6.67 -11.87 35.10
CA ARG A 192 6.03 -13.18 35.26
C ARG A 192 6.73 -14.33 34.52
N ASN A 193 7.96 -14.11 34.02
CA ASN A 193 8.73 -15.10 33.24
C ASN A 193 7.94 -15.71 32.06
N ILE A 194 7.15 -14.88 31.36
CA ILE A 194 6.48 -15.27 30.13
C ILE A 194 7.44 -14.95 28.97
N GLU A 195 7.96 -15.99 28.31
CA GLU A 195 8.88 -15.82 27.17
C GLU A 195 8.16 -15.14 26.00
N ASN A 196 8.76 -14.08 25.45
CA ASN A 196 8.20 -13.29 24.35
C ASN A 196 9.22 -13.13 23.23
N ALA A 197 8.76 -13.30 21.99
CA ALA A 197 9.53 -13.04 20.78
C ALA A 197 9.88 -11.55 20.70
N GLN A 198 11.18 -11.24 20.64
CA GLN A 198 11.68 -9.87 20.51
C GLN A 198 11.47 -9.37 19.07
N PHE A 199 10.74 -8.26 18.92
CA PHE A 199 10.57 -7.58 17.63
C PHE A 199 11.40 -6.29 17.60
N ILE A 200 12.55 -6.33 16.93
CA ILE A 200 13.38 -5.13 16.67
C ILE A 200 12.66 -4.22 15.66
N ASP A 201 12.45 -2.96 16.02
CA ASP A 201 11.82 -1.95 15.17
C ASP A 201 12.86 -1.19 14.34
N HIS A 202 12.73 -1.28 13.02
CA HIS A 202 13.58 -0.58 12.07
C HIS A 202 12.79 -0.40 10.76
N TYR A 203 12.95 0.73 10.06
CA TYR A 203 12.16 1.06 8.85
C TYR A 203 12.22 -0.03 7.75
N LYS A 204 13.35 -0.74 7.65
CA LYS A 204 13.55 -1.88 6.75
C LYS A 204 12.70 -3.12 7.09
N ASN A 205 12.12 -3.18 8.30
CA ASN A 205 11.38 -4.32 8.82
C ASN A 205 9.86 -4.10 8.86
N ASN A 206 9.33 -2.94 8.44
CA ASN A 206 7.89 -2.71 8.49
C ASN A 206 7.12 -3.65 7.55
N THR A 207 7.61 -3.85 6.31
CA THR A 207 7.04 -4.82 5.38
C THR A 207 7.11 -6.25 5.93
N LEU A 208 8.24 -6.63 6.52
CA LEU A 208 8.42 -7.94 7.15
C LEU A 208 7.50 -8.14 8.36
N LYS A 209 7.30 -7.11 9.19
CA LYS A 209 6.37 -7.14 10.34
C LYS A 209 4.93 -7.26 9.89
N THR A 210 4.52 -6.50 8.88
CA THR A 210 3.18 -6.59 8.31
C THR A 210 2.93 -7.98 7.73
N VAL A 211 3.87 -8.51 6.94
CA VAL A 211 3.79 -9.87 6.36
C VAL A 211 3.78 -10.93 7.46
N MET A 212 4.61 -10.83 8.49
CA MET A 212 4.62 -11.77 9.63
C MET A 212 3.33 -11.67 10.46
N ALA A 213 2.79 -10.47 10.69
CA ALA A 213 1.54 -10.27 11.41
C ALA A 213 0.36 -10.86 10.64
N PHE A 214 0.31 -10.66 9.31
CA PHE A 214 -0.69 -11.28 8.46
C PHE A 214 -0.54 -12.80 8.40
N SER A 215 0.67 -13.33 8.22
CA SER A 215 0.94 -14.77 8.21
C SER A 215 0.54 -15.41 9.54
N TRP A 216 0.89 -14.78 10.67
CA TRP A 216 0.50 -15.26 11.99
C TRP A 216 -1.02 -15.20 12.20
N ALA A 217 -1.69 -14.12 11.79
CA ALA A 217 -3.15 -13.99 11.91
C ALA A 217 -3.89 -15.03 11.05
N VAL A 218 -3.38 -15.33 9.85
CA VAL A 218 -3.92 -16.38 8.97
C VAL A 218 -3.63 -17.77 9.52
N GLU A 219 -2.44 -18.03 10.06
CA GLU A 219 -2.08 -19.35 10.58
C GLU A 219 -2.69 -19.67 11.95
N LYS A 220 -2.82 -18.68 12.82
CA LYS A 220 -3.14 -18.88 14.25
C LYS A 220 -4.52 -18.38 14.65
N CYS A 221 -5.17 -17.52 13.86
CA CYS A 221 -6.51 -17.01 14.16
C CYS A 221 -7.60 -17.53 13.21
N ASN A 222 -7.44 -18.73 12.65
CA ASN A 222 -8.44 -19.35 11.76
C ASN A 222 -9.81 -19.61 12.41
N ASN A 223 -9.91 -19.61 13.75
CA ASN A 223 -11.14 -19.90 14.50
C ASN A 223 -11.51 -18.82 15.54
N VAL A 224 -10.99 -17.60 15.43
CA VAL A 224 -11.37 -16.53 16.37
C VAL A 224 -12.45 -15.68 15.71
N ASP A 225 -13.68 -15.80 16.22
CA ASP A 225 -14.74 -14.81 16.03
C ASP A 225 -14.30 -13.53 16.74
N LEU A 226 -13.87 -12.56 15.94
CA LEU A 226 -13.57 -11.22 16.42
C LEU A 226 -14.84 -10.40 16.29
N LEU A 227 -15.51 -10.21 17.43
CA LEU A 227 -16.66 -9.31 17.63
C LEU A 227 -16.33 -7.88 17.21
#